data_AF-A0A074RQY1-F1
#
_entry.id   AF-A0A074RQY1-F1
#
_cell.length_a   1.000
_cell.length_b   1.000
_cell.length_c   1.000
_cell.angle_alpha   90.00
_cell.angle_beta   90.00
_cell.angle_gamma   90.00
#
_symmetry.space_group_name_H-M   'P 1'
#
loop_
_entity.id
_entity.type
_entity.pdbx_description
1 polymer ?
#
loop_
_entity_poly.entity_id
_entity_poly.type
_entity_poly.pdbx_seq_one_letter_code
_entity_poly.pdbx_strand_id
1 'polypeptide(L)'
;MASQAGLLYPSVMIDVAKLVSTIVLTAEALAATAEALAEAAKAIMVLSQDFGGSQASEVHYFEHSNNRAEDKPGASQDQVDEHVHLNPQEEARVQKGPDSCTDPRFDLSNGGAPSQPHEQSRICHTPPEGETNNKLDAFPPSLKLDQSSEINESNPGSGLHPADEKNNPHTHHKVPEADFGILVHDNKSPSQRHLIRFNQRSGGASFMAYMALQNIKTVCIISNQKSKMDQYAKALQDITQFRVFHPTTSHCVRLADPTVQSFVTYTSPAILLLTPDQPLEIHHIGLHIDCLVYWGMPPGTLCYLTRFLARLPLGLSSCLVLTPGLGVDPEADGVVEYSAETLKKILEPGSLFNRVCETAGPILTRLGFGWTTPTLYVPPVRKGPTTSSATQNSPPQPSLAPISRRNFQIMPPGHYYIILPTMQNSDITPLIAYIALNSLKIMCYLPDDKIAEVYNDINKIAAVNTFIGTVNIQHGVNQLRYSPYGVLLRSTRGNLGEHFTNDLASCLIHFGPPASPNFYVRTLAPKVTHSYLVLTDAERAILPQLSMTPSLREHPFLRDLGDPIVGSVMNDLRIRLSSSFAGQ
;
A
#
# COMPACT_ATOMS: atom_id res chain seq x y z
N MET A 1 -31.23 -54.98 22.06
CA MET A 1 -31.05 -54.22 23.32
C MET A 1 -30.51 -52.85 22.94
N ALA A 2 -31.41 -51.86 22.86
CA ALA A 2 -31.09 -50.49 22.49
C ALA A 2 -30.93 -49.65 23.76
N SER A 3 -29.80 -48.94 23.89
CA SER A 3 -29.52 -48.03 25.01
C SER A 3 -29.67 -46.60 24.50
N GLN A 4 -30.78 -45.94 24.84
CA GLN A 4 -30.96 -44.50 24.69
C GLN A 4 -30.31 -43.79 25.89
N ALA A 5 -29.24 -43.04 25.63
CA ALA A 5 -28.69 -42.08 26.59
C ALA A 5 -29.23 -40.68 26.22
N GLY A 6 -30.16 -40.17 27.03
CA GLY A 6 -30.68 -38.81 26.91
C GLY A 6 -29.68 -37.79 27.46
N LEU A 7 -29.27 -36.85 26.61
CA LEU A 7 -28.50 -35.67 27.00
C LEU A 7 -29.46 -34.61 27.56
N LEU A 8 -29.40 -34.38 28.87
CA LEU A 8 -30.06 -33.26 29.55
C LEU A 8 -29.19 -32.01 29.36
N TYR A 9 -29.70 -31.02 28.62
CA TYR A 9 -29.09 -29.70 28.52
C TYR A 9 -29.40 -28.88 29.79
N PRO A 10 -28.39 -28.27 30.43
CA PRO A 10 -28.63 -27.36 31.54
C PRO A 10 -29.31 -26.09 31.01
N SER A 11 -30.57 -25.89 31.41
CA SER A 11 -31.31 -24.65 31.19
C SER A 11 -30.63 -23.54 31.98
N VAL A 12 -29.92 -22.66 31.29
CA VAL A 12 -29.37 -21.44 31.88
C VAL A 12 -30.53 -20.47 32.07
N MET A 13 -31.03 -20.36 33.30
CA MET A 13 -32.00 -19.32 33.66
C MET A 13 -31.31 -17.96 33.58
N ILE A 14 -31.67 -17.17 32.57
CA ILE A 14 -31.27 -15.78 32.45
C ILE A 14 -32.12 -14.97 33.42
N ASP A 15 -31.48 -14.30 34.37
CA ASP A 15 -32.12 -13.36 35.29
C ASP A 15 -32.53 -12.09 34.53
N VAL A 16 -33.79 -12.08 34.10
CA VAL A 16 -34.39 -10.96 33.35
C VAL A 16 -34.34 -9.66 34.14
N ALA A 17 -34.40 -9.70 35.48
CA ALA A 17 -34.33 -8.49 36.30
C ALA A 17 -32.94 -7.84 36.24
N LYS A 18 -31.88 -8.66 36.25
CA LYS A 18 -30.51 -8.19 36.08
C LYS A 18 -30.26 -7.61 34.69
N LEU A 19 -30.86 -8.21 33.66
CA LEU A 19 -30.77 -7.70 32.29
C LEU A 19 -31.46 -6.34 32.16
N VAL A 20 -32.67 -6.19 32.69
CA VAL A 20 -33.41 -4.92 32.66
C VAL A 20 -32.67 -3.82 33.44
N SER A 21 -32.13 -4.13 34.62
CA SER A 21 -31.33 -3.17 35.40
C SER A 21 -30.08 -2.71 34.63
N THR A 22 -29.42 -3.62 33.92
CA THR A 22 -28.25 -3.29 33.09
C THR A 22 -28.64 -2.37 31.94
N ILE A 23 -29.77 -2.64 31.28
CA ILE A 23 -30.29 -1.80 30.18
C ILE A 23 -30.60 -0.38 30.66
N VAL A 24 -31.26 -0.23 31.80
CA VAL A 24 -31.59 1.09 32.38
C VAL A 24 -30.32 1.87 32.71
N LEU A 25 -29.34 1.24 33.38
CA LEU A 25 -28.05 1.89 33.69
C LEU A 25 -27.30 2.32 32.42
N THR A 26 -27.32 1.50 31.36
CA THR A 26 -26.69 1.87 30.09
C THR A 26 -27.41 3.01 29.37
N ALA A 27 -28.74 3.09 29.50
CA ALA A 27 -29.53 4.18 28.91
C ALA A 27 -29.26 5.51 29.62
N GLU A 28 -29.16 5.51 30.95
CA GLU A 28 -28.81 6.69 31.74
C GLU A 28 -27.39 7.18 31.43
N ALA A 29 -26.42 6.26 31.32
CA ALA A 29 -25.05 6.61 30.94
C ALA A 29 -24.97 7.21 29.53
N LEU A 30 -25.78 6.71 28.59
CA LEU A 30 -25.85 7.24 27.23
C LEU A 30 -26.46 8.65 27.20
N ALA A 31 -27.52 8.89 27.98
CA ALA A 31 -28.12 10.22 28.11
C ALA A 31 -27.13 11.25 28.68
N ALA A 32 -26.39 10.90 29.75
CA ALA A 32 -25.37 11.77 30.33
C ALA A 32 -24.23 12.09 29.34
N THR A 33 -23.86 11.12 28.50
CA THR A 33 -22.83 11.32 27.47
C THR A 33 -23.31 12.27 26.37
N ALA A 34 -24.58 12.20 25.99
CA ALA A 34 -25.17 13.09 25.00
C ALA A 34 -25.23 14.55 25.51
N GLU A 35 -25.56 14.77 26.78
CA GLU A 35 -25.52 16.11 27.39
C GLU A 35 -24.09 16.67 27.46
N ALA A 36 -23.11 15.86 27.85
CA ALA A 36 -21.71 16.28 27.89
C ALA A 36 -21.18 16.69 26.50
N LEU A 37 -21.59 15.96 25.45
CA LEU A 37 -21.22 16.29 24.07
C LEU A 37 -21.89 17.59 23.60
N ALA A 38 -23.15 17.83 23.98
CA ALA A 38 -23.86 19.06 23.67
C ALA A 38 -23.21 20.29 24.33
N GLU A 39 -22.77 20.17 25.58
CA GLU A 39 -22.03 21.25 26.27
C GLU A 39 -20.64 21.48 25.66
N ALA A 40 -19.92 20.42 25.27
CA ALA A 40 -18.65 20.56 24.57
C ALA A 40 -18.83 21.30 23.23
N ALA A 41 -19.89 21.00 22.47
CA ALA A 41 -20.22 21.69 21.23
C ALA A 41 -20.52 23.18 21.45
N LYS A 42 -21.27 23.52 22.51
CA LYS A 42 -21.50 24.93 22.88
C LYS A 42 -20.21 25.66 23.24
N ALA A 43 -19.31 25.02 24.00
CA ALA A 43 -18.04 25.62 24.38
C ALA A 43 -17.16 25.93 23.16
N ILE A 44 -17.12 25.03 22.17
CA ILE A 44 -16.41 25.25 20.90
C ILE A 44 -17.02 26.42 20.12
N MET A 45 -18.36 26.53 20.10
CA MET A 45 -19.05 27.64 19.45
C MET A 45 -18.69 29.00 20.08
N VAL A 46 -18.62 29.08 21.41
CA VAL A 46 -18.21 30.31 22.12
C VAL A 46 -16.76 30.68 21.77
N LEU A 47 -15.85 29.70 21.76
CA LEU A 47 -14.46 29.93 21.37
C LEU A 47 -14.32 30.39 19.91
N SER A 48 -15.18 29.93 19.01
CA SER A 48 -15.12 30.33 17.61
C SER A 48 -15.58 31.77 17.35
N GLN A 49 -16.36 32.37 18.25
CA GLN A 49 -16.77 33.78 18.15
C GLN A 49 -15.65 34.75 18.57
N ASP A 50 -14.77 34.34 19.49
CA ASP A 50 -13.63 35.17 19.95
C ASP A 50 -12.49 35.29 18.92
N PHE A 51 -12.43 34.41 17.93
CA PHE A 51 -11.41 34.46 16.86
C PHE A 51 -11.81 35.28 15.62
N GLY A 52 -13.02 35.84 15.58
CA GLY A 52 -13.54 36.61 14.43
C GLY A 52 -13.03 38.05 14.29
N GLY A 53 -12.10 38.49 15.14
CA GLY A 53 -11.68 39.90 15.27
C GLY A 53 -10.27 40.25 14.77
N SER A 54 -9.68 39.52 13.82
CA SER A 54 -8.36 39.89 13.25
C SER A 54 -8.38 39.96 11.73
N GLN A 55 -7.86 41.09 11.25
CA GLN A 55 -7.92 41.64 9.90
C GLN A 55 -7.43 40.67 8.82
N ALA A 56 -8.23 40.55 7.75
CA ALA A 56 -7.78 40.07 6.47
C ALA A 56 -6.87 41.13 5.83
N SER A 57 -5.58 40.86 5.72
CA SER A 57 -4.69 41.60 4.81
C SER A 57 -4.84 41.05 3.39
N GLU A 58 -5.24 41.96 2.53
CA GLU A 58 -5.34 41.92 1.08
C GLU A 58 -3.98 41.54 0.45
N VAL A 59 -3.90 40.39 -0.23
CA VAL A 59 -2.73 40.01 -1.02
C VAL A 59 -2.94 40.54 -2.44
N HIS A 60 -2.27 41.65 -2.74
CA HIS A 60 -2.13 42.23 -4.06
C HIS A 60 -1.43 41.24 -5.03
N TYR A 61 -2.11 40.89 -6.12
CA TYR A 61 -1.49 40.33 -7.32
C TYR A 61 -0.71 41.43 -8.05
N PHE A 62 0.60 41.22 -8.25
CA PHE A 62 1.41 42.06 -9.14
C PHE A 62 1.36 41.47 -10.56
N GLU A 63 0.61 42.12 -11.44
CA GLU A 63 0.80 42.01 -12.90
C GLU A 63 1.97 42.91 -13.32
N HIS A 64 2.97 42.32 -13.96
CA HIS A 64 3.98 43.08 -14.69
C HIS A 64 3.51 43.32 -16.13
N SER A 65 3.03 44.54 -16.37
CA SER A 65 2.88 45.13 -17.70
C SER A 65 4.17 45.87 -18.09
N ASN A 66 4.78 45.49 -19.22
CA ASN A 66 5.71 46.34 -19.96
C ASN A 66 5.09 46.71 -21.32
N ASN A 67 4.87 48.01 -21.50
CA ASN A 67 4.43 48.70 -22.72
C ASN A 67 5.53 48.61 -23.82
N ARG A 68 5.21 48.24 -25.06
CA ARG A 68 4.73 49.06 -26.21
C ARG A 68 5.85 49.66 -27.07
N ALA A 69 5.90 49.25 -28.35
CA ALA A 69 6.06 50.06 -29.58
C ALA A 69 6.30 49.09 -30.76
N GLU A 70 5.29 48.82 -31.59
CA GLU A 70 5.00 49.49 -32.87
C GLU A 70 5.72 48.87 -34.10
N ASP A 71 4.88 48.23 -34.91
CA ASP A 71 4.71 48.36 -36.37
C ASP A 71 5.76 47.80 -37.37
N LYS A 72 5.27 46.74 -38.05
CA LYS A 72 5.20 46.49 -39.49
C LYS A 72 6.18 45.55 -40.22
N PRO A 73 5.67 44.85 -41.27
CA PRO A 73 6.24 43.63 -41.82
C PRO A 73 7.04 43.88 -43.11
N GLY A 74 8.02 43.02 -43.35
CA GLY A 74 8.78 42.98 -44.60
C GLY A 74 9.28 41.56 -44.86
N ALA A 75 8.89 41.03 -46.01
CA ALA A 75 9.20 39.70 -46.50
C ALA A 75 10.65 39.55 -46.98
N SER A 76 11.01 38.29 -47.21
CA SER A 76 11.96 37.76 -48.21
C SER A 76 13.37 37.39 -47.74
N GLN A 77 13.69 36.10 -47.98
CA GLN A 77 14.92 35.58 -48.63
C GLN A 77 16.27 35.78 -47.91
N ASP A 78 17.21 34.85 -47.84
CA ASP A 78 17.56 33.73 -48.70
C ASP A 78 18.34 32.66 -47.90
N GLN A 79 18.30 31.43 -48.41
CA GLN A 79 19.25 30.36 -48.12
C GLN A 79 20.63 30.70 -48.68
N VAL A 80 21.70 30.40 -47.94
CA VAL A 80 22.99 29.98 -48.51
C VAL A 80 23.63 28.95 -47.58
N ASP A 81 23.70 27.71 -48.07
CA ASP A 81 24.66 26.67 -47.70
C ASP A 81 26.08 27.15 -47.99
N GLU A 82 27.08 26.81 -47.16
CA GLU A 82 28.16 25.93 -47.63
C GLU A 82 29.14 25.50 -46.53
N HIS A 83 29.69 24.32 -46.81
CA HIS A 83 30.56 23.43 -46.06
C HIS A 83 32.01 23.90 -45.83
N VAL A 84 32.74 23.04 -45.10
CA VAL A 84 34.16 22.63 -45.25
C VAL A 84 35.09 23.17 -44.16
N HIS A 85 36.09 22.49 -43.57
CA HIS A 85 36.53 21.10 -43.33
C HIS A 85 37.96 21.25 -42.74
N LEU A 86 38.31 20.47 -41.69
CA LEU A 86 39.68 20.02 -41.27
C LEU A 86 40.81 21.08 -41.11
N ASN A 87 41.77 21.01 -40.18
CA ASN A 87 42.56 19.90 -39.62
C ASN A 87 43.40 20.48 -38.42
N PRO A 88 44.34 19.76 -37.78
CA PRO A 88 44.71 19.94 -36.37
C PRO A 88 46.18 20.41 -36.22
N GLN A 89 46.69 20.25 -34.99
CA GLN A 89 48.10 20.07 -34.65
C GLN A 89 48.92 21.35 -34.46
N GLU A 90 49.32 21.64 -33.23
CA GLU A 90 50.75 21.70 -32.88
C GLU A 90 51.01 21.67 -31.37
N GLU A 91 52.14 21.06 -31.06
CA GLU A 91 52.73 20.77 -29.75
C GLU A 91 53.41 21.98 -29.10
N ALA A 92 53.90 21.73 -27.87
CA ALA A 92 55.09 22.30 -27.20
C ALA A 92 54.75 23.15 -25.96
N ARG A 93 54.91 22.62 -24.74
CA ARG A 93 56.14 22.33 -23.95
C ARG A 93 56.49 23.48 -22.98
N VAL A 94 56.79 23.06 -21.72
CA VAL A 94 57.71 23.70 -20.75
C VAL A 94 57.07 24.89 -19.98
N GLN A 95 57.09 25.02 -18.64
CA GLN A 95 58.21 24.88 -17.70
C GLN A 95 57.73 24.77 -16.23
N LYS A 96 58.54 24.04 -15.44
CA LYS A 96 58.66 23.98 -13.97
C LYS A 96 58.57 25.33 -13.23
N GLY A 97 58.08 25.28 -11.99
CA GLY A 97 58.64 26.08 -10.88
C GLY A 97 57.74 26.17 -9.64
N PRO A 98 58.27 26.11 -8.39
CA PRO A 98 57.53 25.75 -7.18
C PRO A 98 57.38 26.91 -6.15
N ASP A 99 56.85 26.56 -4.96
CA ASP A 99 56.81 27.33 -3.70
C ASP A 99 55.71 28.42 -3.64
N SER A 100 54.99 28.68 -2.54
CA SER A 100 55.33 28.62 -1.12
C SER A 100 54.05 28.59 -0.27
N CYS A 101 54.17 27.96 0.90
CA CYS A 101 53.23 28.07 2.03
C CYS A 101 53.06 29.52 2.49
N THR A 102 51.85 29.92 2.92
CA THR A 102 51.61 30.58 4.22
C THR A 102 50.12 30.75 4.51
N ASP A 103 49.74 30.26 5.67
CA ASP A 103 48.66 30.70 6.56
C ASP A 103 49.30 30.64 7.98
N PRO A 104 48.79 31.21 9.09
CA PRO A 104 47.67 32.14 9.30
C PRO A 104 48.00 33.31 10.27
N ARG A 105 47.08 34.28 10.47
CA ARG A 105 46.68 34.84 11.80
C ARG A 105 45.73 36.05 11.75
N PHE A 106 44.63 35.91 12.51
CA PHE A 106 44.01 36.82 13.50
C PHE A 106 44.14 38.36 13.42
N ASP A 107 43.00 39.06 13.39
CA ASP A 107 42.45 40.00 14.42
C ASP A 107 41.30 40.85 13.83
N LEU A 108 40.07 40.78 14.35
CA LEU A 108 39.39 41.59 15.40
C LEU A 108 38.63 42.85 14.92
N SER A 109 37.44 43.04 15.54
CA SER A 109 36.65 44.28 15.70
C SER A 109 35.78 44.73 14.50
N ASN A 110 34.53 45.21 14.58
CA ASN A 110 33.57 45.76 15.57
C ASN A 110 32.15 45.55 14.95
N GLY A 111 31.00 45.42 15.62
CA GLY A 111 30.40 46.24 16.67
C GLY A 111 29.17 47.00 16.11
N GLY A 112 27.95 46.78 16.63
CA GLY A 112 26.80 47.68 16.43
C GLY A 112 25.41 47.05 16.28
N ALA A 113 24.59 47.19 17.33
CA ALA A 113 23.12 47.07 17.35
C ALA A 113 22.59 48.27 18.20
N PRO A 114 21.28 48.47 18.46
CA PRO A 114 20.06 48.39 17.64
C PRO A 114 19.22 49.70 17.74
N SER A 115 18.15 49.86 16.94
CA SER A 115 17.16 50.95 17.16
C SER A 115 15.71 50.57 16.80
N GLN A 116 14.82 50.73 17.79
CA GLN A 116 13.36 50.96 17.75
C GLN A 116 13.09 52.05 18.82
N PRO A 117 11.87 52.62 18.98
CA PRO A 117 10.72 52.83 18.08
C PRO A 117 10.26 54.33 18.09
N HIS A 118 9.22 54.71 17.32
CA HIS A 118 8.45 55.92 17.60
C HIS A 118 6.96 55.79 17.26
N GLU A 119 6.17 56.35 18.16
CA GLU A 119 4.71 56.38 18.28
C GLU A 119 4.05 57.60 17.59
N GLN A 120 2.72 57.47 17.40
CA GLN A 120 1.64 58.49 17.39
C GLN A 120 1.39 59.37 16.14
N SER A 121 0.17 59.28 15.59
CA SER A 121 -0.86 60.33 15.82
C SER A 121 -2.27 59.92 15.35
N ARG A 122 -3.26 60.54 16.00
CA ARG A 122 -4.73 60.44 15.93
C ARG A 122 -5.32 61.00 14.62
N ILE A 123 -6.56 60.63 14.28
CA ILE A 123 -7.68 61.54 13.93
C ILE A 123 -9.02 60.76 13.91
N CYS A 124 -10.06 61.40 14.46
CA CYS A 124 -11.47 60.98 14.58
C CYS A 124 -12.23 60.98 13.24
N HIS A 125 -13.24 60.11 13.07
CA HIS A 125 -14.54 60.46 12.45
C HIS A 125 -15.66 59.48 12.88
N THR A 126 -16.84 60.07 13.13
CA THR A 126 -18.14 59.48 13.51
C THR A 126 -18.91 58.85 12.34
N PRO A 127 -19.97 58.04 12.59
CA PRO A 127 -20.60 57.15 11.60
C PRO A 127 -21.87 57.74 10.97
N PRO A 128 -22.41 57.11 9.90
CA PRO A 128 -23.83 57.18 9.61
C PRO A 128 -24.55 55.86 9.87
N GLU A 129 -25.74 56.03 10.42
CA GLU A 129 -26.79 55.06 10.73
C GLU A 129 -27.36 54.40 9.46
N GLY A 130 -27.90 53.20 9.64
CA GLY A 130 -28.64 52.46 8.62
C GLY A 130 -29.45 51.33 9.26
N GLU A 131 -30.49 51.70 10.00
CA GLU A 131 -31.58 50.80 10.38
C GLU A 131 -32.37 50.32 9.16
N THR A 132 -32.79 49.05 9.15
CA THR A 132 -34.15 48.54 8.85
C THR A 132 -34.04 47.01 8.62
N ASN A 133 -34.47 46.20 9.59
CA ASN A 133 -35.83 45.69 9.76
C ASN A 133 -36.21 44.49 8.87
N ASN A 134 -36.46 43.38 9.58
CA ASN A 134 -37.62 42.48 9.47
C ASN A 134 -37.55 41.17 8.66
N LYS A 135 -37.67 40.11 9.47
CA LYS A 135 -38.69 39.04 9.45
C LYS A 135 -38.36 37.71 8.75
N LEU A 136 -38.14 36.72 9.63
CA LEU A 136 -38.59 35.33 9.53
C LEU A 136 -40.03 35.24 8.97
N ASP A 137 -40.27 34.28 8.07
CA ASP A 137 -41.23 33.19 8.30
C ASP A 137 -41.32 32.22 7.11
N ALA A 138 -41.79 31.02 7.43
CA ALA A 138 -42.37 29.98 6.58
C ALA A 138 -41.49 28.79 6.13
N PHE A 139 -41.64 27.69 6.87
CA PHE A 139 -41.46 26.31 6.42
C PHE A 139 -42.50 25.94 5.33
N PRO A 140 -42.17 25.07 4.36
CA PRO A 140 -43.17 24.43 3.51
C PRO A 140 -43.77 23.16 4.14
N PRO A 141 -45.06 22.85 3.85
CA PRO A 141 -45.82 21.80 4.53
C PRO A 141 -45.67 20.40 3.92
N SER A 142 -46.04 19.42 4.75
CA SER A 142 -46.00 17.97 4.59
C SER A 142 -46.77 17.41 3.38
N LEU A 143 -46.16 16.44 2.69
CA LEU A 143 -46.75 15.61 1.65
C LEU A 143 -47.78 14.64 2.24
N LYS A 144 -48.99 14.66 1.66
CA LYS A 144 -50.07 13.73 1.97
C LYS A 144 -49.87 12.39 1.25
N LEU A 145 -50.13 11.35 2.02
CA LEU A 145 -50.30 9.96 1.62
C LEU A 145 -51.65 9.85 0.88
N ASP A 146 -51.66 9.34 -0.36
CA ASP A 146 -52.90 8.85 -0.98
C ASP A 146 -52.74 7.37 -1.32
N GLN A 147 -53.73 6.61 -0.85
CA GLN A 147 -53.94 5.19 -1.08
C GLN A 147 -54.78 4.98 -2.35
N SER A 148 -54.66 3.76 -2.89
CA SER A 148 -55.68 3.01 -3.64
C SER A 148 -56.02 3.41 -5.09
N SER A 149 -55.64 2.52 -6.01
CA SER A 149 -56.47 1.95 -7.09
C SER A 149 -55.69 0.76 -7.67
N GLU A 150 -56.03 -0.47 -7.31
CA GLU A 150 -56.94 -1.37 -8.04
C GLU A 150 -56.61 -1.53 -9.53
N ILE A 151 -55.98 -2.67 -9.81
CA ILE A 151 -56.38 -3.71 -10.77
C ILE A 151 -57.08 -3.20 -12.05
N ASN A 152 -56.40 -3.33 -13.18
CA ASN A 152 -57.07 -3.79 -14.39
C ASN A 152 -56.09 -4.57 -15.29
N GLU A 153 -56.41 -5.87 -15.42
CA GLU A 153 -55.91 -6.74 -16.48
C GLU A 153 -56.52 -6.31 -17.81
N SER A 154 -55.68 -6.04 -18.81
CA SER A 154 -56.03 -6.27 -20.22
C SER A 154 -54.79 -6.11 -21.10
N ASN A 155 -54.18 -7.25 -21.43
CA ASN A 155 -53.64 -7.49 -22.78
C ASN A 155 -54.85 -7.69 -23.73
N PRO A 156 -54.79 -7.46 -25.07
CA PRO A 156 -53.66 -7.88 -25.93
C PRO A 156 -53.35 -6.94 -27.11
N GLY A 157 -52.22 -7.17 -27.80
CA GLY A 157 -52.13 -6.80 -29.23
C GLY A 157 -50.73 -6.47 -29.77
N SER A 158 -50.13 -7.46 -30.43
CA SER A 158 -49.30 -7.39 -31.65
C SER A 158 -48.42 -6.18 -31.95
N GLY A 159 -47.13 -6.44 -32.15
CA GLY A 159 -46.21 -5.57 -32.90
C GLY A 159 -44.95 -6.33 -33.31
N LEU A 160 -44.82 -6.56 -34.61
CA LEU A 160 -43.79 -7.32 -35.32
C LEU A 160 -42.38 -6.68 -35.30
N HIS A 161 -41.38 -7.55 -35.52
CA HIS A 161 -39.95 -7.37 -35.89
C HIS A 161 -38.89 -7.52 -34.78
N PRO A 162 -37.83 -8.30 -35.09
CA PRO A 162 -36.63 -7.70 -35.63
C PRO A 162 -36.08 -8.39 -36.88
N ALA A 163 -35.49 -7.58 -37.75
CA ALA A 163 -34.66 -7.97 -38.88
C ALA A 163 -33.22 -8.22 -38.42
N ASP A 164 -32.64 -9.26 -39.00
CA ASP A 164 -31.24 -9.43 -39.40
C ASP A 164 -30.13 -8.89 -38.47
N GLU A 165 -29.53 -9.81 -37.71
CA GLU A 165 -28.11 -9.71 -37.34
C GLU A 165 -27.42 -11.03 -37.71
N LYS A 166 -26.95 -11.09 -38.97
CA LYS A 166 -26.08 -12.14 -39.48
C LYS A 166 -24.62 -11.79 -39.22
N ASN A 167 -23.88 -12.82 -38.77
CA ASN A 167 -22.44 -13.02 -38.89
C ASN A 167 -21.54 -12.36 -37.84
N ASN A 168 -21.36 -13.08 -36.73
CA ASN A 168 -20.06 -13.13 -36.06
C ASN A 168 -19.77 -14.56 -35.60
N PRO A 169 -18.78 -15.29 -36.18
CA PRO A 169 -18.44 -16.63 -35.74
C PRO A 169 -17.47 -16.52 -34.54
N HIS A 170 -18.00 -16.18 -33.36
CA HIS A 170 -17.33 -16.59 -32.14
C HIS A 170 -17.75 -18.02 -31.85
N THR A 171 -16.82 -18.94 -32.14
CA THR A 171 -16.82 -20.31 -31.63
C THR A 171 -16.88 -20.22 -30.11
N HIS A 172 -18.09 -20.21 -29.57
CA HIS A 172 -18.35 -20.54 -28.19
C HIS A 172 -17.92 -22.00 -28.02
N HIS A 173 -16.66 -22.21 -27.63
CA HIS A 173 -16.29 -23.42 -26.94
C HIS A 173 -17.22 -23.50 -25.75
N LYS A 174 -18.25 -24.37 -25.85
CA LYS A 174 -19.07 -24.78 -24.72
C LYS A 174 -18.10 -25.34 -23.69
N VAL A 175 -17.75 -24.50 -22.72
CA VAL A 175 -17.13 -24.95 -21.48
C VAL A 175 -18.12 -25.98 -20.93
N PRO A 176 -17.70 -27.20 -20.59
CA PRO A 176 -18.60 -28.19 -20.03
C PRO A 176 -19.32 -27.54 -18.84
N GLU A 177 -20.66 -27.53 -18.88
CA GLU A 177 -21.50 -27.12 -17.75
C GLU A 177 -21.17 -28.06 -16.60
N ALA A 178 -20.22 -27.64 -15.76
CA ALA A 178 -19.98 -28.28 -14.49
C ALA A 178 -21.17 -27.89 -13.62
N ASP A 179 -22.15 -28.79 -13.54
CA ASP A 179 -23.32 -28.63 -12.69
C ASP A 179 -22.87 -28.72 -11.21
N PHE A 180 -22.45 -27.58 -10.68
CA PHE A 180 -22.21 -27.36 -9.26
C PHE A 180 -23.56 -27.03 -8.61
N GLY A 181 -24.52 -27.97 -8.67
CA GLY A 181 -25.75 -27.85 -7.89
C GLY A 181 -25.40 -27.41 -6.47
N ILE A 182 -26.11 -26.42 -5.93
CA ILE A 182 -25.81 -25.80 -4.63
C ILE A 182 -25.85 -26.89 -3.57
N LEU A 183 -24.68 -27.48 -3.30
CA LEU A 183 -24.48 -28.51 -2.31
C LEU A 183 -24.41 -27.79 -0.96
N VAL A 184 -25.58 -27.43 -0.44
CA VAL A 184 -25.74 -27.02 0.96
C VAL A 184 -25.43 -28.24 1.82
N HIS A 185 -24.15 -28.51 2.02
CA HIS A 185 -23.71 -29.54 2.96
C HIS A 185 -23.88 -28.99 4.38
N ASP A 186 -24.47 -29.81 5.24
CA ASP A 186 -24.76 -29.59 6.68
C ASP A 186 -23.53 -29.33 7.56
N ASN A 187 -22.35 -29.13 6.98
CA ASN A 187 -21.14 -28.74 7.68
C ASN A 187 -21.07 -27.22 7.77
N LYS A 188 -22.00 -26.59 8.50
CA LYS A 188 -21.77 -25.23 8.99
C LYS A 188 -20.53 -25.28 9.86
N SER A 189 -19.40 -24.85 9.28
CA SER A 189 -18.18 -24.64 10.03
C SER A 189 -18.51 -23.70 11.19
N PRO A 190 -17.98 -23.96 12.40
CA PRO A 190 -18.19 -23.04 13.51
C PRO A 190 -17.77 -21.64 13.07
N SER A 191 -18.42 -20.63 13.65
CA SER A 191 -18.34 -19.18 13.41
C SER A 191 -16.93 -18.57 13.64
N GLN A 192 -15.89 -19.25 13.18
CA GLN A 192 -14.50 -18.95 13.41
C GLN A 192 -13.91 -18.24 12.20
N ARG A 193 -12.88 -17.45 12.49
CA ARG A 193 -12.06 -16.78 11.49
C ARG A 193 -11.00 -17.78 11.06
N HIS A 194 -11.09 -18.26 9.84
CA HIS A 194 -10.19 -19.30 9.36
C HIS A 194 -9.02 -18.75 8.56
N LEU A 195 -7.87 -19.42 8.64
CA LEU A 195 -6.70 -19.15 7.84
C LEU A 195 -6.37 -20.37 6.97
N ILE A 196 -6.20 -20.15 5.66
CA ILE A 196 -5.69 -21.14 4.72
C ILE A 196 -4.48 -20.58 3.96
N ARG A 197 -3.45 -21.41 3.79
CA ARG A 197 -2.23 -21.04 3.06
C ARG A 197 -2.06 -21.92 1.83
N PHE A 198 -2.03 -21.29 0.66
CA PHE A 198 -1.70 -21.96 -0.62
C PHE A 198 -0.29 -21.65 -1.02
N ASN A 199 0.40 -22.59 -1.68
CA ASN A 199 1.74 -22.38 -2.23
C ASN A 199 1.79 -21.37 -3.38
N GLN A 200 0.64 -21.13 -4.01
CA GLN A 200 0.54 -20.44 -5.29
C GLN A 200 -0.63 -19.48 -5.30
N ARG A 201 -0.52 -18.42 -6.11
CA ARG A 201 -1.57 -17.41 -6.28
C ARG A 201 -2.85 -18.01 -6.88
N SER A 202 -2.73 -18.95 -7.84
CA SER A 202 -3.89 -19.61 -8.46
C SER A 202 -4.87 -20.22 -7.44
N GLY A 203 -4.35 -20.74 -6.32
CA GLY A 203 -5.17 -21.31 -5.26
C GLY A 203 -6.15 -20.33 -4.61
N GLY A 204 -5.81 -19.03 -4.58
CA GLY A 204 -6.68 -18.02 -3.98
C GLY A 204 -7.98 -17.80 -4.74
N ALA A 205 -7.91 -17.70 -6.07
CA ALA A 205 -9.10 -17.53 -6.91
C ALA A 205 -10.02 -18.78 -6.87
N SER A 206 -9.44 -19.98 -6.96
CA SER A 206 -10.19 -21.24 -6.83
C SER A 206 -10.84 -21.37 -5.45
N PHE A 207 -10.15 -20.93 -4.39
CA PHE A 207 -10.70 -20.99 -3.05
C PHE A 207 -11.82 -19.98 -2.83
N MET A 208 -11.71 -18.76 -3.38
CA MET A 208 -12.84 -17.81 -3.39
C MET A 208 -14.06 -18.38 -4.10
N ALA A 209 -13.88 -19.00 -5.27
CA ALA A 209 -14.98 -19.64 -5.99
C ALA A 209 -15.61 -20.78 -5.17
N TYR A 210 -14.79 -21.61 -4.52
CA TYR A 210 -15.25 -22.68 -3.63
C TYR A 210 -16.04 -22.16 -2.42
N MET A 211 -15.59 -21.08 -1.80
CA MET A 211 -16.33 -20.44 -0.71
C MET A 211 -17.63 -19.82 -1.22
N ALA A 212 -17.60 -19.18 -2.39
CA ALA A 212 -18.79 -18.62 -3.00
C ALA A 212 -19.85 -19.69 -3.27
N LEU A 213 -19.49 -20.83 -3.86
CA LEU A 213 -20.42 -21.94 -4.14
C LEU A 213 -21.11 -22.51 -2.89
N GLN A 214 -20.57 -22.28 -1.70
CA GLN A 214 -21.14 -22.73 -0.42
C GLN A 214 -22.02 -21.67 0.27
N ASN A 215 -22.11 -20.46 -0.27
CA ASN A 215 -22.72 -19.31 0.39
C ASN A 215 -23.61 -18.53 -0.59
N ILE A 216 -24.68 -17.88 -0.10
CA ILE A 216 -25.57 -17.10 -0.97
C ILE A 216 -24.93 -15.74 -1.26
N LYS A 217 -24.40 -15.08 -0.23
CA LYS A 217 -23.75 -13.78 -0.33
C LYS A 217 -22.31 -13.87 0.14
N THR A 218 -21.39 -13.79 -0.81
CA THR A 218 -19.95 -13.81 -0.52
C THR A 218 -19.31 -12.48 -0.86
N VAL A 219 -18.56 -11.92 0.07
CA VAL A 219 -17.69 -10.76 -0.19
C VAL A 219 -16.26 -11.25 -0.32
N CYS A 220 -15.62 -10.90 -1.43
CA CYS A 220 -14.24 -11.26 -1.74
C CYS A 220 -13.39 -9.99 -1.80
N ILE A 221 -12.27 -9.96 -1.07
CA ILE A 221 -11.32 -8.85 -1.10
C ILE A 221 -9.98 -9.36 -1.67
N ILE A 222 -9.45 -8.74 -2.73
CA ILE A 222 -8.19 -9.15 -3.37
C ILE A 222 -7.11 -8.09 -3.16
N SER A 223 -5.99 -8.50 -2.55
CA SER A 223 -4.83 -7.63 -2.32
C SER A 223 -3.96 -7.42 -3.55
N ASN A 224 -3.41 -6.21 -3.68
CA ASN A 224 -2.29 -5.88 -4.56
C ASN A 224 -2.50 -6.10 -6.08
N GLN A 225 -3.75 -6.20 -6.55
CA GLN A 225 -4.04 -6.47 -7.98
C GLN A 225 -5.19 -5.63 -8.55
N LYS A 226 -5.20 -4.33 -8.24
CA LYS A 226 -6.23 -3.39 -8.72
C LYS A 226 -6.40 -3.40 -10.24
N SER A 227 -5.30 -3.53 -10.99
CA SER A 227 -5.32 -3.59 -12.46
C SER A 227 -5.92 -4.87 -13.06
N LYS A 228 -6.15 -5.91 -12.24
CA LYS A 228 -6.69 -7.21 -12.70
C LYS A 228 -8.07 -7.53 -12.14
N MET A 229 -8.74 -6.58 -11.49
CA MET A 229 -10.04 -6.80 -10.87
C MET A 229 -11.09 -7.30 -11.87
N ASP A 230 -11.15 -6.73 -13.08
CA ASP A 230 -12.09 -7.18 -14.13
C ASP A 230 -11.81 -8.62 -14.57
N GLN A 231 -10.53 -9.00 -14.64
CA GLN A 231 -10.12 -10.37 -14.97
C GLN A 231 -10.51 -11.34 -13.86
N TYR A 232 -10.39 -10.93 -12.59
CA TYR A 232 -10.84 -11.74 -11.45
C TYR A 232 -12.36 -11.85 -11.38
N ALA A 233 -13.09 -10.76 -11.63
CA ALA A 233 -14.54 -10.79 -11.68
C ALA A 233 -15.03 -11.75 -12.76
N LYS A 234 -14.44 -11.66 -13.97
CA LYS A 234 -14.73 -12.58 -15.07
C LYS A 234 -14.35 -14.03 -14.74
N ALA A 235 -13.18 -14.26 -14.14
CA ALA A 235 -12.76 -15.60 -13.74
C ALA A 235 -13.74 -16.21 -12.73
N LEU A 236 -14.10 -15.48 -11.68
CA LEU A 236 -15.04 -15.94 -10.67
C LEU A 236 -16.42 -16.20 -11.27
N GLN A 237 -16.91 -15.33 -12.15
CA GLN A 237 -18.17 -15.52 -12.86
C GLN A 237 -18.14 -16.76 -13.77
N ASP A 238 -17.05 -16.96 -14.54
CA ASP A 238 -16.90 -18.12 -15.41
C ASP A 238 -16.81 -19.44 -14.60
N ILE A 239 -16.21 -19.42 -13.41
CA ILE A 239 -16.03 -20.61 -12.55
C ILE A 239 -17.31 -20.96 -11.79
N THR A 240 -17.97 -19.97 -11.17
CA THR A 240 -19.12 -20.22 -10.28
C THR A 240 -20.46 -20.07 -10.98
N GLN A 241 -20.49 -19.43 -12.15
CA GLN A 241 -21.71 -18.98 -12.83
C GLN A 241 -22.54 -17.97 -12.01
N PHE A 242 -22.01 -17.46 -10.89
CA PHE A 242 -22.69 -16.49 -10.06
C PHE A 242 -22.51 -15.08 -10.60
N ARG A 243 -23.46 -14.20 -10.27
CA ARG A 243 -23.32 -12.78 -10.58
C ARG A 243 -22.23 -12.17 -9.71
N VAL A 244 -21.22 -11.57 -10.36
CA VAL A 244 -20.12 -10.86 -9.67
C VAL A 244 -20.34 -9.36 -9.79
N PHE A 245 -20.41 -8.69 -8.65
CA PHE A 245 -20.52 -7.25 -8.52
C PHE A 245 -19.14 -6.70 -8.14
N HIS A 246 -18.63 -5.71 -8.88
CA HIS A 246 -17.38 -5.04 -8.54
C HIS A 246 -17.54 -3.52 -8.71
N PRO A 247 -17.48 -2.71 -7.63
CA PRO A 247 -17.55 -1.26 -7.74
C PRO A 247 -16.31 -0.74 -8.49
N THR A 248 -16.51 0.04 -9.55
CA THR A 248 -15.42 0.61 -10.35
C THR A 248 -14.82 1.86 -9.71
N THR A 249 -15.54 2.50 -8.81
CA THR A 249 -15.13 3.71 -8.10
C THR A 249 -14.17 3.39 -6.96
N SER A 250 -13.00 4.03 -6.98
CA SER A 250 -11.93 3.86 -5.99
C SER A 250 -12.16 4.61 -4.68
N HIS A 251 -13.29 5.29 -4.53
CA HIS A 251 -13.62 6.04 -3.32
C HIS A 251 -14.58 5.20 -2.46
N CYS A 252 -14.45 5.32 -1.13
CA CYS A 252 -15.14 4.53 -0.11
C CYS A 252 -16.49 3.98 -0.58
N VAL A 253 -16.59 2.65 -0.60
CA VAL A 253 -17.79 1.95 -1.01
C VAL A 253 -18.90 2.25 0.00
N ARG A 254 -19.78 3.19 -0.36
CA ARG A 254 -20.94 3.58 0.43
C ARG A 254 -22.17 2.78 0.00
N LEU A 255 -23.16 2.69 0.89
CA LEU A 255 -24.50 2.13 0.60
C LEU A 255 -25.14 2.72 -0.67
N ALA A 256 -24.85 4.00 -0.95
CA ALA A 256 -25.36 4.71 -2.12
C ALA A 256 -24.74 4.25 -3.45
N ASP A 257 -23.70 3.40 -3.42
CA ASP A 257 -23.16 2.83 -4.64
C ASP A 257 -24.18 1.86 -5.26
N PRO A 258 -24.60 2.10 -6.52
CA PRO A 258 -25.64 1.31 -7.16
C PRO A 258 -25.24 -0.17 -7.33
N THR A 259 -23.94 -0.45 -7.44
CA THR A 259 -23.40 -1.82 -7.57
C THR A 259 -23.56 -2.58 -6.26
N VAL A 260 -23.28 -1.93 -5.14
CA VAL A 260 -23.45 -2.50 -3.80
C VAL A 260 -24.93 -2.70 -3.51
N GLN A 261 -25.76 -1.70 -3.80
CA GLN A 261 -27.20 -1.80 -3.62
C GLN A 261 -27.79 -2.95 -4.45
N SER A 262 -27.31 -3.10 -5.70
CA SER A 262 -27.67 -4.25 -6.54
C SER A 262 -27.23 -5.58 -5.92
N PHE A 263 -26.03 -5.65 -5.35
CA PHE A 263 -25.58 -6.85 -4.62
C PHE A 263 -26.47 -7.17 -3.41
N VAL A 264 -26.83 -6.16 -2.60
CA VAL A 264 -27.68 -6.30 -1.40
C VAL A 264 -29.06 -6.85 -1.78
N THR A 265 -29.65 -6.28 -2.82
CA THR A 265 -31.03 -6.58 -3.25
C THR A 265 -31.16 -7.85 -4.08
N TYR A 266 -30.05 -8.33 -4.65
CA TYR A 266 -30.07 -9.55 -5.45
C TYR A 266 -30.38 -10.76 -4.57
N THR A 267 -31.31 -11.63 -4.97
CA THR A 267 -31.75 -12.76 -4.12
C THR A 267 -30.98 -14.05 -4.39
N SER A 268 -30.42 -14.20 -5.58
CA SER A 268 -29.64 -15.38 -5.97
C SER A 268 -28.19 -15.31 -5.45
N PRO A 269 -27.45 -16.44 -5.49
CA PRO A 269 -26.04 -16.45 -5.12
C PRO A 269 -25.23 -15.41 -5.89
N ALA A 270 -24.44 -14.64 -5.16
CA ALA A 270 -23.65 -13.54 -5.72
C ALA A 270 -22.36 -13.30 -4.97
N ILE A 271 -21.41 -12.71 -5.69
CA ILE A 271 -20.10 -12.33 -5.18
C ILE A 271 -19.97 -10.81 -5.27
N LEU A 272 -19.58 -10.15 -4.19
CA LEU A 272 -19.13 -8.76 -4.20
C LEU A 272 -17.60 -8.75 -4.14
N LEU A 273 -16.95 -8.27 -5.19
CA LEU A 273 -15.50 -8.21 -5.30
C LEU A 273 -14.99 -6.80 -5.00
N LEU A 274 -14.07 -6.69 -4.04
CA LEU A 274 -13.56 -5.42 -3.52
C LEU A 274 -12.03 -5.37 -3.52
N THR A 275 -11.49 -4.15 -3.57
CA THR A 275 -10.07 -3.87 -3.34
C THR A 275 -9.79 -3.58 -1.85
N PRO A 276 -8.52 -3.63 -1.39
CA PRO A 276 -8.18 -3.49 0.03
C PRO A 276 -8.48 -2.14 0.66
N ASP A 277 -8.62 -1.10 -0.15
CA ASP A 277 -9.00 0.27 0.20
C ASP A 277 -10.52 0.45 0.38
N GLN A 278 -11.32 -0.51 -0.07
CA GLN A 278 -12.79 -0.46 -0.02
C GLN A 278 -13.50 -1.10 1.20
N PRO A 279 -12.87 -1.91 2.09
CA PRO A 279 -13.62 -2.67 3.09
C PRO A 279 -14.04 -1.87 4.33
N LEU A 280 -13.56 -0.63 4.52
CA LEU A 280 -13.72 0.09 5.79
C LEU A 280 -15.17 0.44 6.16
N GLU A 281 -16.13 0.37 5.23
CA GLU A 281 -17.52 0.74 5.51
C GLU A 281 -18.52 -0.43 5.47
N ILE A 282 -18.12 -1.67 5.13
CA ILE A 282 -19.04 -2.82 4.98
C ILE A 282 -19.92 -3.04 6.22
N HIS A 283 -19.36 -2.83 7.41
CA HIS A 283 -20.10 -2.96 8.68
C HIS A 283 -21.26 -1.96 8.81
N HIS A 284 -21.13 -0.75 8.25
CA HIS A 284 -22.19 0.26 8.32
C HIS A 284 -23.31 0.00 7.32
N ILE A 285 -23.10 -0.91 6.36
CA ILE A 285 -24.00 -1.08 5.20
C ILE A 285 -25.15 -2.05 5.52
N GLY A 286 -25.16 -2.69 6.70
CA GLY A 286 -26.22 -3.64 7.08
C GLY A 286 -26.32 -4.83 6.12
N LEU A 287 -25.22 -5.13 5.41
CA LEU A 287 -25.16 -6.22 4.44
C LEU A 287 -25.36 -7.57 5.14
N HIS A 288 -26.38 -8.32 4.71
CA HIS A 288 -26.51 -9.73 5.08
C HIS A 288 -25.54 -10.56 4.25
N ILE A 289 -24.33 -10.74 4.76
CA ILE A 289 -23.26 -11.52 4.15
C ILE A 289 -23.20 -12.87 4.85
N ASP A 290 -23.02 -13.95 4.10
CA ASP A 290 -22.82 -15.29 4.67
C ASP A 290 -21.33 -15.59 4.84
N CYS A 291 -20.51 -15.15 3.88
CA CYS A 291 -19.07 -15.37 3.88
C CYS A 291 -18.25 -14.15 3.45
N LEU A 292 -17.15 -13.91 4.16
CA LEU A 292 -16.11 -12.96 3.79
C LEU A 292 -14.80 -13.71 3.50
N VAL A 293 -14.24 -13.53 2.31
CA VAL A 293 -12.96 -14.10 1.92
C VAL A 293 -11.97 -12.98 1.61
N TYR A 294 -10.83 -12.96 2.30
CA TYR A 294 -9.75 -12.02 2.05
C TYR A 294 -8.56 -12.75 1.43
N TRP A 295 -8.10 -12.35 0.26
CA TRP A 295 -6.94 -12.95 -0.40
C TRP A 295 -5.75 -12.01 -0.46
N GLY A 296 -4.63 -12.49 0.09
CA GLY A 296 -3.41 -11.73 0.29
C GLY A 296 -3.33 -11.11 1.69
N MET A 297 -2.34 -10.25 1.90
CA MET A 297 -2.13 -9.61 3.20
C MET A 297 -2.98 -8.33 3.31
N PRO A 298 -3.84 -8.20 4.33
CA PRO A 298 -4.55 -6.95 4.56
C PRO A 298 -3.59 -5.80 4.86
N PRO A 299 -3.78 -4.61 4.27
CA PRO A 299 -3.02 -3.42 4.64
C PRO A 299 -3.33 -3.09 6.10
N GLY A 300 -2.29 -3.01 6.93
CA GLY A 300 -2.45 -2.91 8.38
C GLY A 300 -3.14 -4.15 8.95
N THR A 301 -2.50 -5.32 8.81
CA THR A 301 -3.05 -6.63 9.22
C THR A 301 -3.64 -6.60 10.63
N LEU A 302 -2.95 -5.99 11.60
CA LEU A 302 -3.47 -5.80 12.95
C LEU A 302 -4.78 -5.00 12.97
N CYS A 303 -4.86 -3.86 12.27
CA CYS A 303 -6.09 -3.08 12.16
C CYS A 303 -7.22 -3.88 11.47
N TYR A 304 -6.91 -4.60 10.39
CA TYR A 304 -7.91 -5.42 9.71
C TYR A 304 -8.47 -6.50 10.63
N LEU A 305 -7.61 -7.22 11.36
CA LEU A 305 -8.03 -8.30 12.24
C LEU A 305 -8.73 -7.78 13.51
N THR A 306 -8.15 -6.78 14.17
CA THR A 306 -8.64 -6.30 15.47
C THR A 306 -9.72 -5.24 15.38
N ARG A 307 -9.85 -4.51 14.26
CA ARG A 307 -10.90 -3.49 14.07
C ARG A 307 -11.95 -3.92 13.07
N PHE A 308 -11.56 -4.46 11.91
CA PHE A 308 -12.53 -4.79 10.88
C PHE A 308 -13.19 -6.16 11.14
N LEU A 309 -12.41 -7.24 11.24
CA LEU A 309 -12.97 -8.57 11.52
C LEU A 309 -13.64 -8.64 12.90
N ALA A 310 -13.12 -7.91 13.89
CA ALA A 310 -13.72 -7.80 15.23
C ALA A 310 -15.14 -7.23 15.22
N ARG A 311 -15.49 -6.40 14.24
CA ARG A 311 -16.82 -5.80 14.11
C ARG A 311 -17.78 -6.67 13.32
N LEU A 312 -17.31 -7.65 12.56
CA LEU A 312 -18.20 -8.51 11.78
C LEU A 312 -19.08 -9.36 12.71
N PRO A 313 -20.33 -9.65 12.31
CA PRO A 313 -21.22 -10.49 13.10
C PRO A 313 -20.56 -11.83 13.45
N LEU A 314 -20.70 -12.27 14.71
CA LEU A 314 -20.11 -13.53 15.16
C LEU A 314 -20.55 -14.74 14.33
N GLY A 315 -21.71 -14.70 13.67
CA GLY A 315 -22.18 -15.78 12.79
C GLY A 315 -21.58 -15.80 11.38
N LEU A 316 -20.79 -14.78 11.00
CA LEU A 316 -20.22 -14.65 9.66
C LEU A 316 -19.02 -15.59 9.51
N SER A 317 -19.04 -16.44 8.48
CA SER A 317 -17.86 -17.23 8.12
C SER A 317 -16.83 -16.32 7.47
N SER A 318 -15.66 -16.16 8.08
CA SER A 318 -14.57 -15.36 7.50
C SER A 318 -13.33 -16.21 7.26
N CYS A 319 -12.71 -16.04 6.11
CA CYS A 319 -11.51 -16.77 5.74
C CYS A 319 -10.44 -15.84 5.17
N LEU A 320 -9.24 -15.95 5.72
CA LEU A 320 -8.03 -15.31 5.21
C LEU A 320 -7.25 -16.33 4.38
N VAL A 321 -6.97 -15.97 3.13
CA VAL A 321 -6.27 -16.80 2.15
C VAL A 321 -4.92 -16.18 1.86
N LEU A 322 -3.85 -16.83 2.31
CA LEU A 322 -2.48 -16.33 2.16
C LEU A 322 -1.66 -17.17 1.18
N THR A 323 -0.75 -16.51 0.48
CA THR A 323 0.41 -17.15 -0.15
C THR A 323 1.54 -17.34 0.88
N PRO A 324 2.48 -18.28 0.68
CA PRO A 324 3.53 -18.56 1.65
C PRO A 324 4.45 -17.36 1.79
N GLY A 325 5.10 -17.24 2.95
CA GLY A 325 6.02 -16.13 3.24
C GLY A 325 5.35 -14.86 3.79
N LEU A 326 4.02 -14.83 3.88
CA LEU A 326 3.28 -13.78 4.56
C LEU A 326 3.19 -14.09 6.07
N GLY A 327 3.84 -13.27 6.90
CA GLY A 327 3.98 -13.46 8.34
C GLY A 327 2.73 -13.06 9.13
N VAL A 328 1.69 -13.90 9.08
CA VAL A 328 0.54 -13.83 10.00
C VAL A 328 0.76 -14.85 11.12
N ASP A 329 0.66 -14.40 12.37
CA ASP A 329 0.74 -15.24 13.56
C ASP A 329 -0.70 -15.58 13.99
N PRO A 330 -1.22 -16.78 13.67
CA PRO A 330 -2.63 -17.11 13.87
C PRO A 330 -3.10 -16.87 15.31
N GLU A 331 -2.24 -17.17 16.29
CA GLU A 331 -2.58 -17.03 17.71
C GLU A 331 -2.66 -15.55 18.12
N ALA A 332 -1.67 -14.75 17.76
CA ALA A 332 -1.65 -13.32 18.07
C ALA A 332 -2.76 -12.55 17.33
N ASP A 333 -3.11 -13.02 16.14
CA ASP A 333 -4.05 -12.40 15.21
C ASP A 333 -5.51 -12.83 15.41
N GLY A 334 -5.76 -13.79 16.30
CA GLY A 334 -7.10 -14.31 16.59
C GLY A 334 -7.73 -15.03 15.40
N VAL A 335 -6.90 -15.69 14.58
CA VAL A 335 -7.32 -16.48 13.42
C VAL A 335 -6.94 -17.94 13.63
N VAL A 336 -7.83 -18.86 13.27
CA VAL A 336 -7.62 -20.29 13.47
C VAL A 336 -7.27 -20.94 12.14
N GLU A 337 -6.11 -21.59 12.05
CA GLU A 337 -5.78 -22.38 10.86
C GLU A 337 -6.78 -23.52 10.69
N TYR A 338 -7.15 -23.83 9.45
CA TYR A 338 -7.94 -25.03 9.19
C TYR A 338 -7.22 -26.27 9.70
N SER A 339 -7.95 -27.15 10.40
CA SER A 339 -7.38 -28.41 10.87
C SER A 339 -6.90 -29.27 9.70
N ALA A 340 -5.89 -30.11 9.94
CA ALA A 340 -5.36 -31.02 8.93
C ALA A 340 -6.44 -31.96 8.37
N GLU A 341 -7.39 -32.40 9.19
CA GLU A 341 -8.52 -33.24 8.77
C GLU A 341 -9.47 -32.47 7.84
N THR A 342 -9.73 -31.20 8.15
CA THR A 342 -10.60 -30.34 7.34
C THR A 342 -9.94 -30.06 5.99
N LEU A 343 -8.66 -29.69 6.00
CA LEU A 343 -7.87 -29.49 4.79
C LEU A 343 -7.80 -30.76 3.94
N LYS A 344 -7.62 -31.93 4.57
CA LYS A 344 -7.62 -33.21 3.87
C LYS A 344 -8.93 -33.47 3.14
N LYS A 345 -10.08 -33.20 3.77
CA LYS A 345 -11.41 -33.32 3.12
C LYS A 345 -11.61 -32.33 1.98
N ILE A 346 -11.19 -31.08 2.18
CA ILE A 346 -11.26 -30.03 1.15
C ILE A 346 -10.38 -30.40 -0.05
N LEU A 347 -9.22 -31.00 0.17
CA LEU A 347 -8.29 -31.38 -0.92
C LEU A 347 -8.52 -32.77 -1.49
N GLU A 348 -9.41 -33.57 -0.92
CA GLU A 348 -9.58 -34.96 -1.31
C GLU A 348 -9.92 -35.05 -2.81
N PRO A 349 -9.34 -36.00 -3.57
CA PRO A 349 -9.70 -36.20 -4.96
C PRO A 349 -11.22 -36.36 -5.10
N GLY A 350 -11.83 -35.59 -6.00
CA GLY A 350 -13.28 -35.58 -6.22
C GLY A 350 -14.09 -34.67 -5.28
N SER A 351 -13.46 -34.04 -4.28
CA SER A 351 -14.08 -32.99 -3.46
C SER A 351 -14.52 -31.79 -4.31
N LEU A 352 -15.44 -30.98 -3.77
CA LEU A 352 -15.94 -29.79 -4.47
C LEU A 352 -14.81 -28.81 -4.81
N PHE A 353 -13.88 -28.58 -3.89
CA PHE A 353 -12.75 -27.68 -4.15
C PHE A 353 -11.84 -28.22 -5.25
N ASN A 354 -11.61 -29.54 -5.30
CA ASN A 354 -10.81 -30.15 -6.37
C ASN A 354 -11.49 -29.96 -7.74
N ARG A 355 -12.81 -30.19 -7.84
CA ARG A 355 -13.58 -29.90 -9.07
C ARG A 355 -13.51 -28.43 -9.46
N VAL A 356 -13.61 -27.52 -8.49
CA VAL A 356 -13.44 -26.08 -8.73
C VAL A 356 -12.04 -25.78 -9.28
N CYS A 357 -10.99 -26.44 -8.78
CA CYS A 357 -9.64 -26.28 -9.31
C CYS A 357 -9.52 -26.81 -10.76
N GLU A 358 -10.14 -27.94 -11.07
CA GLU A 358 -10.18 -28.51 -12.42
C GLU A 358 -10.87 -27.56 -13.42
N THR A 359 -11.99 -26.96 -13.02
CA THR A 359 -12.70 -25.96 -13.84
C THR A 359 -11.93 -24.64 -13.93
N ALA A 360 -11.35 -24.18 -12.82
CA ALA A 360 -10.63 -22.91 -12.75
C ALA A 360 -9.35 -22.92 -13.58
N GLY A 361 -8.66 -24.05 -13.71
CA GLY A 361 -7.36 -24.11 -14.36
C GLY A 361 -7.34 -23.60 -15.81
N PRO A 362 -8.17 -24.15 -16.71
CA PRO A 362 -8.29 -23.65 -18.07
C PRO A 362 -8.73 -22.17 -18.14
N ILE A 363 -9.65 -21.75 -17.29
CA ILE A 363 -10.19 -20.38 -17.25
C ILE A 363 -9.09 -19.38 -16.84
N LEU A 364 -8.38 -19.66 -15.75
CA LEU A 364 -7.32 -18.81 -15.24
C LEU A 364 -6.11 -18.78 -16.18
N THR A 365 -5.81 -19.88 -16.85
CA THR A 365 -4.77 -19.93 -17.90
C THR A 365 -5.16 -19.02 -19.07
N ARG A 366 -6.39 -19.14 -19.57
CA ARG A 366 -6.93 -18.32 -20.68
C ARG A 366 -6.92 -16.83 -20.35
N LEU A 367 -7.17 -16.47 -19.09
CA LEU A 367 -7.16 -15.08 -18.61
C LEU A 367 -5.75 -14.58 -18.25
N GLY A 368 -4.70 -15.39 -18.42
CA GLY A 368 -3.31 -14.97 -18.26
C GLY A 368 -2.81 -14.95 -16.81
N PHE A 369 -3.45 -15.67 -15.89
CA PHE A 369 -3.04 -15.70 -14.47
C PHE A 369 -1.86 -16.64 -14.18
N GLY A 370 -1.47 -17.49 -15.14
CA GLY A 370 -0.53 -18.58 -14.90
C GLY A 370 -1.17 -19.63 -13.98
N TRP A 371 -1.54 -20.78 -14.53
CA TRP A 371 -2.15 -21.85 -13.75
C TRP A 371 -1.15 -22.93 -13.40
N THR A 372 -1.17 -23.27 -12.13
CA THR A 372 -0.52 -24.43 -11.55
C THR A 372 -1.48 -25.00 -10.50
N THR A 373 -1.53 -26.33 -10.40
CA THR A 373 -2.41 -27.03 -9.46
C THR A 373 -2.16 -26.54 -8.04
N PRO A 374 -3.17 -25.99 -7.34
CA PRO A 374 -3.01 -25.48 -6.00
C PRO A 374 -2.51 -26.58 -5.08
N THR A 375 -1.35 -26.38 -4.47
CA THR A 375 -0.85 -27.22 -3.39
C THR A 375 -0.94 -26.43 -2.10
N LEU A 376 -1.38 -27.08 -1.01
CA LEU A 376 -1.35 -26.44 0.30
C LEU A 376 0.09 -26.23 0.74
N TYR A 377 0.30 -25.09 1.39
CA TYR A 377 1.53 -24.90 2.14
C TYR A 377 1.40 -25.74 3.42
N VAL A 378 2.12 -26.86 3.45
CA VAL A 378 2.35 -27.60 4.68
C VAL A 378 3.62 -26.99 5.27
N PRO A 379 3.54 -26.25 6.40
CA PRO A 379 4.74 -25.80 7.07
C PRO A 379 5.62 -27.04 7.33
N PRO A 380 6.94 -26.97 7.12
CA PRO A 380 7.80 -28.09 7.43
C PRO A 380 7.55 -28.45 8.90
N VAL A 381 6.94 -29.62 9.13
CA VAL A 381 6.70 -30.14 10.47
C VAL A 381 8.08 -30.19 11.10
N ARG A 382 8.33 -29.28 12.05
CA ARG A 382 9.51 -29.36 12.91
C ARG A 382 9.38 -30.71 13.59
N LYS A 383 10.08 -31.73 13.05
CA LYS A 383 10.26 -33.00 13.74
C LYS A 383 10.90 -32.61 15.06
N GLY A 384 10.09 -32.62 16.11
CA GLY A 384 10.56 -32.30 17.45
C GLY A 384 11.75 -33.20 17.75
N PRO A 385 12.81 -32.67 18.39
CA PRO A 385 13.93 -33.50 18.80
C PRO A 385 13.39 -34.57 19.75
N THR A 386 13.60 -35.83 19.36
CA THR A 386 13.28 -37.00 20.17
C THR A 386 13.95 -36.82 21.53
N THR A 387 13.13 -36.63 22.55
CA THR A 387 13.38 -36.70 24.00
C THR A 387 14.85 -36.95 24.40
N SER A 388 15.55 -35.87 24.72
CA SER A 388 16.52 -35.85 25.82
C SER A 388 16.22 -34.62 26.66
N SER A 389 15.89 -34.87 27.92
CA SER A 389 15.57 -33.90 28.96
C SER A 389 16.66 -32.83 29.12
N ALA A 390 16.40 -31.61 28.64
CA ALA A 390 17.03 -30.39 29.13
C ALA A 390 16.18 -29.17 28.71
N THR A 391 15.61 -28.49 29.71
CA THR A 391 15.19 -27.08 29.71
C THR A 391 14.78 -26.45 28.38
N GLN A 392 13.47 -26.34 28.24
CA GLN A 392 12.68 -25.55 27.30
C GLN A 392 13.30 -24.17 27.01
N ASN A 393 13.82 -23.98 25.80
CA ASN A 393 14.07 -22.66 25.22
C ASN A 393 13.09 -22.49 24.05
N SER A 394 12.12 -21.59 24.22
CA SER A 394 11.27 -21.07 23.15
C SER A 394 12.13 -20.61 21.96
N PRO A 395 11.68 -20.76 20.70
CA PRO A 395 12.38 -20.18 19.57
C PRO A 395 12.52 -18.67 19.81
N PRO A 396 13.72 -18.08 19.63
CA PRO A 396 13.96 -16.69 19.99
C PRO A 396 13.04 -15.81 19.15
N GLN A 397 12.11 -15.13 19.81
CA GLN A 397 11.37 -14.02 19.24
C GLN A 397 12.41 -13.04 18.66
N PRO A 398 12.25 -12.57 17.40
CA PRO A 398 13.20 -11.65 16.80
C PRO A 398 13.29 -10.43 17.70
N SER A 399 14.44 -10.28 18.35
CA SER A 399 14.69 -9.22 19.29
C SER A 399 14.47 -7.88 18.58
N LEU A 400 13.60 -7.04 19.13
CA LEU A 400 13.43 -5.64 18.72
C LEU A 400 14.64 -4.78 19.11
N ALA A 401 15.64 -5.36 19.80
CA ALA A 401 16.87 -4.65 20.11
C ALA A 401 17.54 -4.13 18.82
N PRO A 402 18.24 -2.98 18.89
CA PRO A 402 19.02 -2.47 17.77
C PRO A 402 19.93 -3.58 17.23
N ILE A 403 19.90 -3.82 15.91
CA ILE A 403 20.79 -4.81 15.31
C ILE A 403 22.22 -4.31 15.50
N SER A 404 23.00 -5.05 16.30
CA SER A 404 24.38 -4.66 16.59
C SER A 404 25.23 -4.78 15.33
N ARG A 405 25.97 -3.71 15.00
CA ARG A 405 26.83 -3.62 13.81
C ARG A 405 28.00 -4.61 13.77
N ARG A 406 28.25 -5.38 14.83
CA ARG A 406 29.56 -6.05 15.05
C ARG A 406 29.75 -7.42 14.39
N ASN A 407 28.71 -8.05 13.84
CA ASN A 407 28.81 -9.44 13.35
C ASN A 407 28.49 -9.62 11.86
N PHE A 408 28.52 -8.56 11.06
CA PHE A 408 28.26 -8.71 9.63
C PHE A 408 29.50 -9.17 8.87
N GLN A 409 29.27 -10.02 7.88
CA GLN A 409 30.28 -10.44 6.93
C GLN A 409 30.75 -9.21 6.15
N ILE A 410 31.96 -8.75 6.45
CA ILE A 410 32.56 -7.59 5.79
C ILE A 410 32.63 -7.88 4.30
N MET A 411 31.98 -7.06 3.51
CA MET A 411 32.05 -7.17 2.05
C MET A 411 33.42 -6.72 1.55
N PRO A 412 34.00 -7.43 0.57
CA PRO A 412 35.20 -6.94 -0.09
C PRO A 412 34.88 -5.62 -0.81
N PRO A 413 35.82 -4.67 -0.84
CA PRO A 413 35.69 -3.46 -1.65
C PRO A 413 35.41 -3.80 -3.11
N GLY A 414 34.50 -3.07 -3.73
CA GLY A 414 34.11 -3.34 -5.10
C GLY A 414 32.87 -2.60 -5.55
N HIS A 415 32.62 -2.69 -6.86
CA HIS A 415 31.48 -2.06 -7.50
C HIS A 415 30.54 -3.16 -7.97
N TYR A 416 29.34 -3.15 -7.43
CA TYR A 416 28.36 -4.21 -7.61
C TYR A 416 27.12 -3.71 -8.34
N TYR A 417 26.49 -4.59 -9.11
CA TYR A 417 25.10 -4.41 -9.51
C TYR A 417 24.21 -5.45 -8.83
N ILE A 418 22.97 -5.06 -8.58
CA ILE A 418 21.92 -5.89 -7.96
C ILE A 418 20.70 -5.80 -8.88
N ILE A 419 20.09 -6.93 -9.21
CA ILE A 419 18.84 -6.95 -9.98
C ILE A 419 17.67 -7.27 -9.04
N LEU A 420 16.69 -6.38 -9.03
CA LEU A 420 15.42 -6.57 -8.34
C LEU A 420 14.34 -6.98 -9.35
N PRO A 421 13.37 -7.83 -8.96
CA PRO A 421 12.21 -8.09 -9.80
C PRO A 421 11.40 -6.81 -10.07
N THR A 422 11.24 -5.97 -9.04
CA THR A 422 10.50 -4.71 -9.08
C THR A 422 11.07 -3.69 -8.11
N MET A 423 10.90 -2.38 -8.39
CA MET A 423 11.22 -1.28 -7.48
C MET A 423 10.11 -1.06 -6.44
N GLN A 424 9.92 -2.03 -5.54
CA GLN A 424 8.99 -1.89 -4.42
C GLN A 424 9.71 -1.48 -3.14
N ASN A 425 9.05 -0.69 -2.30
CA ASN A 425 9.62 -0.21 -1.04
C ASN A 425 9.97 -1.36 -0.09
N SER A 426 9.22 -2.47 -0.18
CA SER A 426 9.46 -3.72 0.56
C SER A 426 10.83 -4.34 0.28
N ASP A 427 11.44 -3.99 -0.86
CA ASP A 427 12.78 -4.46 -1.24
C ASP A 427 13.82 -3.35 -1.11
N ILE A 428 13.47 -2.12 -1.51
CA ILE A 428 14.36 -0.94 -1.47
C ILE A 428 14.79 -0.63 -0.03
N THR A 429 13.84 -0.51 0.90
CA THR A 429 14.14 -0.08 2.27
C THR A 429 15.02 -1.10 3.00
N PRO A 430 14.69 -2.41 3.03
CA PRO A 430 15.55 -3.41 3.68
C PRO A 430 16.93 -3.51 3.02
N LEU A 431 17.02 -3.33 1.70
CA LEU A 431 18.29 -3.33 1.00
C LEU A 431 19.20 -2.18 1.43
N ILE A 432 18.67 -0.95 1.47
CA ILE A 432 19.44 0.21 1.94
C ILE A 432 19.84 0.04 3.40
N ALA A 433 18.90 -0.41 4.25
CA ALA A 433 19.18 -0.68 5.65
C ALA A 433 20.29 -1.74 5.82
N TYR A 434 20.25 -2.83 5.06
CA TYR A 434 21.27 -3.87 5.08
C TYR A 434 22.65 -3.32 4.70
N ILE A 435 22.74 -2.52 3.63
CA ILE A 435 24.00 -1.89 3.20
C ILE A 435 24.47 -0.87 4.26
N ALA A 436 23.54 -0.15 4.90
CA ALA A 436 23.80 0.85 5.93
C ALA A 436 24.25 0.29 7.28
N LEU A 437 23.89 -0.96 7.57
CA LEU A 437 24.45 -1.68 8.71
C LEU A 437 25.91 -2.10 8.48
N ASN A 438 26.35 -2.18 7.22
CA ASN A 438 27.68 -2.61 6.79
C ASN A 438 28.62 -1.46 6.37
N SER A 439 28.11 -0.25 6.25
CA SER A 439 28.86 0.91 5.74
C SER A 439 28.80 2.08 6.71
N LEU A 440 29.85 2.92 6.71
CA LEU A 440 29.90 4.09 7.57
C LEU A 440 29.00 5.21 7.02
N LYS A 441 29.34 5.74 5.84
CA LYS A 441 28.63 6.85 5.22
C LYS A 441 28.17 6.46 3.83
N ILE A 442 26.87 6.56 3.60
CA ILE A 442 26.24 6.18 2.34
C ILE A 442 25.64 7.42 1.68
N MET A 443 25.87 7.56 0.38
CA MET A 443 25.04 8.39 -0.47
C MET A 443 24.13 7.48 -1.31
N CYS A 444 22.82 7.69 -1.24
CA CYS A 444 21.83 6.83 -1.87
C CYS A 444 20.93 7.66 -2.80
N TYR A 445 20.97 7.36 -4.09
CA TYR A 445 20.15 8.00 -5.12
C TYR A 445 18.90 7.15 -5.38
N LEU A 446 17.74 7.76 -5.20
CA LEU A 446 16.41 7.15 -5.31
C LEU A 446 15.50 7.98 -6.23
N PRO A 447 14.50 7.37 -6.86
CA PRO A 447 13.40 8.11 -7.50
C PRO A 447 12.70 9.05 -6.50
N ASP A 448 12.30 10.24 -6.95
CA ASP A 448 11.74 11.31 -6.11
C ASP A 448 10.56 10.84 -5.25
N ASP A 449 9.67 10.04 -5.86
CA ASP A 449 8.46 9.51 -5.25
C ASP A 449 8.75 8.52 -4.11
N LYS A 450 9.98 8.00 -4.00
CA LYS A 450 10.37 7.00 -3.00
C LYS A 450 11.08 7.58 -1.78
N ILE A 451 11.62 8.79 -1.87
CA ILE A 451 12.53 9.33 -0.84
C ILE A 451 11.85 9.48 0.52
N ALA A 452 10.63 10.03 0.55
CA ALA A 452 9.92 10.29 1.80
C ALA A 452 9.52 9.00 2.52
N GLU A 453 9.06 7.99 1.77
CA GLU A 453 8.67 6.69 2.29
C GLU A 453 9.89 5.95 2.86
N VAL A 454 10.96 5.84 2.06
CA VAL A 454 12.21 5.17 2.45
C VAL A 454 12.87 5.85 3.66
N TYR A 455 12.86 7.18 3.74
CA TYR A 455 13.39 7.93 4.88
C TYR A 455 12.76 7.52 6.21
N ASN A 456 11.43 7.48 6.24
CA ASN A 456 10.68 7.16 7.45
C ASN A 456 10.94 5.70 7.88
N ASP A 457 11.06 4.81 6.91
CA ASP A 457 11.17 3.38 7.17
C ASP A 457 12.58 2.94 7.60
N ILE A 458 13.65 3.47 6.97
CA ILE A 458 15.03 3.13 7.33
C ILE A 458 15.33 3.46 8.80
N ASN A 459 14.92 4.65 9.23
CA ASN A 459 15.11 5.10 10.61
C ASN A 459 14.45 4.12 11.60
N LYS A 460 13.26 3.60 11.28
CA LYS A 460 12.51 2.67 12.12
C LYS A 460 13.16 1.29 12.19
N ILE A 461 13.59 0.73 11.06
CA ILE A 461 13.99 -0.69 11.01
C ILE A 461 15.44 -0.94 11.42
N ALA A 462 16.33 0.02 11.15
CA ALA A 462 17.77 -0.14 11.32
C ALA A 462 18.41 0.87 12.28
N ALA A 463 17.65 1.85 12.80
CA ALA A 463 18.15 2.91 13.68
C ALA A 463 19.41 3.61 13.13
N VAL A 464 19.46 3.82 11.81
CA VAL A 464 20.56 4.51 11.14
C VAL A 464 20.19 5.97 10.94
N ASN A 465 21.10 6.90 11.22
CA ASN A 465 20.90 8.32 10.93
C ASN A 465 20.68 8.51 9.42
N THR A 466 19.46 8.91 9.04
CA THR A 466 19.10 9.16 7.65
C THR A 466 18.89 10.67 7.45
N PHE A 467 19.37 11.20 6.33
CA PHE A 467 19.29 12.62 5.98
C PHE A 467 18.64 12.75 4.59
N ILE A 468 17.83 13.79 4.37
CA ILE A 468 17.19 14.05 3.07
C ILE A 468 17.91 15.22 2.39
N GLY A 469 18.31 15.03 1.13
CA GLY A 469 18.98 16.04 0.31
C GLY A 469 18.16 16.51 -0.89
N THR A 470 16.82 16.53 -0.84
CA THR A 470 15.98 16.92 -2.00
C THR A 470 15.85 18.43 -2.17
N VAL A 471 15.59 19.17 -1.09
CA VAL A 471 15.35 20.64 -1.15
C VAL A 471 16.63 21.44 -0.90
N ASN A 472 17.50 20.96 0.00
CA ASN A 472 18.77 21.61 0.32
C ASN A 472 19.88 20.57 0.43
N ILE A 473 20.46 20.21 -0.72
CA ILE A 473 21.53 19.19 -0.81
C ILE A 473 22.69 19.55 0.11
N GLN A 474 23.09 20.83 0.15
CA GLN A 474 24.22 21.28 0.95
C GLN A 474 24.00 21.02 2.45
N HIS A 475 22.78 21.21 2.95
CA HIS A 475 22.44 20.90 4.33
C HIS A 475 22.59 19.40 4.65
N GLY A 476 22.02 18.53 3.81
CA GLY A 476 22.14 17.08 3.99
C GLY A 476 23.59 16.57 3.85
N VAL A 477 24.36 17.15 2.94
CA VAL A 477 25.80 16.87 2.79
C VAL A 477 26.58 17.27 4.03
N ASN A 478 26.30 18.45 4.59
CA ASN A 478 26.93 18.90 5.83
C ASN A 478 26.57 17.97 7.00
N GLN A 479 25.31 17.57 7.13
CA GLN A 479 24.87 16.61 8.16
C GLN A 479 25.61 15.27 8.04
N LEU A 480 25.70 14.70 6.83
CA LEU A 480 26.44 13.46 6.60
C LEU A 480 27.94 13.61 6.87
N ARG A 481 28.52 14.77 6.54
CA ARG A 481 29.94 15.09 6.78
C ARG A 481 30.26 15.06 8.28
N TYR A 482 29.42 15.67 9.12
CA TYR A 482 29.62 15.71 10.57
C TYR A 482 29.17 14.45 11.31
N SER A 483 28.29 13.64 10.71
CA SER A 483 27.89 12.36 11.30
C SER A 483 28.99 11.30 11.14
N PRO A 484 29.31 10.49 12.17
CA PRO A 484 30.26 9.39 12.04
C PRO A 484 29.74 8.27 11.13
N TYR A 485 28.42 8.12 11.05
CA TYR A 485 27.73 7.20 10.15
C TYR A 485 26.39 7.76 9.70
N GLY A 486 25.89 7.33 8.55
CA GLY A 486 24.56 7.72 8.10
C GLY A 486 24.31 7.48 6.62
N VAL A 487 23.06 7.72 6.22
CA VAL A 487 22.58 7.59 4.85
C VAL A 487 22.02 8.94 4.40
N LEU A 488 22.59 9.52 3.34
CA LEU A 488 22.01 10.67 2.67
C LEU A 488 21.19 10.20 1.48
N LEU A 489 19.87 10.42 1.52
CA LEU A 489 18.94 10.13 0.43
C LEU A 489 18.87 11.32 -0.54
N ARG A 490 19.06 11.06 -1.83
CA ARG A 490 19.03 12.04 -2.91
C ARG A 490 18.14 11.58 -4.06
N SER A 491 17.66 12.55 -4.84
CA SER A 491 16.97 12.30 -6.10
C SER A 491 17.90 11.79 -7.19
N THR A 492 17.42 10.86 -8.01
CA THR A 492 18.07 10.45 -9.27
C THR A 492 17.98 11.51 -10.38
N ARG A 493 17.08 12.50 -10.27
CA ARG A 493 16.94 13.58 -11.27
C ARG A 493 18.02 14.66 -11.17
N GLY A 494 18.74 14.72 -10.06
CA GLY A 494 19.81 15.70 -9.84
C GLY A 494 21.10 15.36 -10.57
N ASN A 495 22.03 16.32 -10.64
CA ASN A 495 23.35 16.06 -11.18
C ASN A 495 24.12 15.12 -10.22
N LEU A 496 24.34 13.90 -10.69
CA LEU A 496 25.03 12.80 -10.02
C LEU A 496 26.34 13.22 -9.34
N GLY A 497 27.11 14.13 -9.95
CA GLY A 497 28.41 14.59 -9.45
C GLY A 497 28.36 15.71 -8.42
N GLU A 498 27.24 16.41 -8.32
CA GLU A 498 27.15 17.65 -7.56
C GLU A 498 27.29 17.36 -6.06
N HIS A 499 28.19 18.08 -5.40
CA HIS A 499 28.54 17.92 -3.99
C HIS A 499 29.15 16.54 -3.60
N PHE A 500 29.58 15.74 -4.58
CA PHE A 500 30.26 14.46 -4.32
C PHE A 500 31.79 14.63 -4.22
N THR A 501 32.31 14.75 -3.00
CA THR A 501 33.75 14.78 -2.70
C THR A 501 34.26 13.41 -2.27
N ASN A 502 35.54 13.11 -2.52
CA ASN A 502 36.15 11.78 -2.30
C ASN A 502 36.04 11.28 -0.83
N ASP A 503 35.89 12.18 0.14
CA ASP A 503 35.84 11.81 1.56
C ASP A 503 34.44 11.85 2.17
N LEU A 504 33.41 12.16 1.37
CA LEU A 504 32.06 12.37 1.91
C LEU A 504 31.36 11.06 2.28
N ALA A 505 31.47 10.05 1.43
CA ALA A 505 30.80 8.77 1.58
C ALA A 505 31.77 7.63 1.30
N SER A 506 31.70 6.56 2.10
CA SER A 506 32.46 5.33 1.83
C SER A 506 31.73 4.41 0.84
N CYS A 507 30.42 4.63 0.69
CA CYS A 507 29.54 3.79 -0.11
C CYS A 507 28.55 4.63 -0.94
N LEU A 508 28.31 4.20 -2.18
CA LEU A 508 27.33 4.79 -3.11
C LEU A 508 26.24 3.75 -3.44
N ILE A 509 24.97 4.13 -3.37
CA ILE A 509 23.86 3.31 -3.88
C ILE A 509 23.11 4.12 -4.93
N HIS A 510 22.82 3.54 -6.07
CA HIS A 510 22.05 4.16 -7.14
C HIS A 510 20.92 3.24 -7.59
N PHE A 511 19.68 3.67 -7.42
CA PHE A 511 18.50 2.94 -7.88
C PHE A 511 18.08 3.41 -9.27
N GLY A 512 17.92 2.46 -10.19
CA GLY A 512 17.60 2.69 -11.59
C GLY A 512 18.82 3.04 -12.45
N PRO A 513 18.62 3.17 -13.77
CA PRO A 513 19.67 3.51 -14.72
C PRO A 513 20.18 4.94 -14.46
N PRO A 514 21.50 5.15 -14.27
CA PRO A 514 22.04 6.50 -14.18
C PRO A 514 21.89 7.22 -15.52
N ALA A 515 21.58 8.52 -15.49
CA ALA A 515 21.43 9.34 -16.69
C ALA A 515 22.69 9.32 -17.58
N SER A 516 23.88 9.16 -16.97
CA SER A 516 25.14 8.93 -17.67
C SER A 516 25.86 7.73 -17.07
N PRO A 517 25.69 6.52 -17.68
CA PRO A 517 26.38 5.29 -17.27
C PRO A 517 27.89 5.46 -17.18
N ASN A 518 28.50 6.13 -18.17
CA ASN A 518 29.93 6.39 -18.20
C ASN A 518 30.39 7.30 -17.05
N PHE A 519 29.64 8.35 -16.73
CA PHE A 519 29.97 9.22 -15.61
C PHE A 519 29.88 8.48 -14.27
N TYR A 520 28.86 7.64 -14.09
CA TYR A 520 28.73 6.82 -12.89
C TYR A 520 29.96 5.92 -12.70
N VAL A 521 30.34 5.15 -13.72
CA VAL A 521 31.41 4.15 -13.56
C VAL A 521 32.81 4.77 -13.56
N ARG A 522 33.05 5.83 -14.34
CA ARG A 522 34.40 6.42 -14.45
C ARG A 522 34.68 7.51 -13.42
N THR A 523 33.65 8.18 -12.91
CA THR A 523 33.84 9.37 -12.06
C THR A 523 33.32 9.18 -10.64
N LEU A 524 32.17 8.53 -10.45
CA LEU A 524 31.56 8.41 -9.13
C LEU A 524 31.95 7.14 -8.39
N ALA A 525 31.77 5.98 -9.02
CA ALA A 525 32.08 4.70 -8.41
C ALA A 525 33.53 4.62 -7.88
N PRO A 526 34.57 5.11 -8.59
CA PRO A 526 35.95 5.05 -8.10
C PRO A 526 36.24 5.94 -6.88
N LYS A 527 35.35 6.88 -6.55
CA LYS A 527 35.51 7.76 -5.38
C LYS A 527 35.03 7.11 -4.07
N VAL A 528 34.44 5.92 -4.15
CA VAL A 528 33.93 5.18 -2.99
C VAL A 528 34.56 3.79 -2.92
N THR A 529 34.65 3.25 -1.71
CA THR A 529 35.14 1.87 -1.51
C THR A 529 34.14 0.83 -2.02
N HIS A 530 32.85 1.16 -1.96
CA HIS A 530 31.76 0.30 -2.41
C HIS A 530 30.77 1.11 -3.24
N SER A 531 30.34 0.59 -4.39
CA SER A 531 29.20 1.15 -5.09
C SER A 531 28.20 0.07 -5.46
N TYR A 532 26.91 0.37 -5.37
CA TYR A 532 25.83 -0.54 -5.69
C TYR A 532 24.92 0.12 -6.73
N LEU A 533 24.81 -0.50 -7.91
CA LEU A 533 23.84 -0.12 -8.93
C LEU A 533 22.66 -1.10 -8.89
N VAL A 534 21.52 -0.62 -8.41
CA VAL A 534 20.32 -1.44 -8.24
C VAL A 534 19.40 -1.21 -9.44
N LEU A 535 19.14 -2.24 -10.21
CA LEU A 535 18.32 -2.19 -11.42
C LEU A 535 17.13 -3.13 -11.28
N THR A 536 16.05 -2.86 -12.00
CA THR A 536 15.00 -3.85 -12.24
C THR A 536 15.39 -4.83 -13.34
N ASP A 537 14.67 -5.94 -13.47
CA ASP A 537 14.79 -6.85 -14.62
C ASP A 537 14.61 -6.14 -15.97
N ALA A 538 13.69 -5.17 -16.05
CA ALA A 538 13.48 -4.37 -17.26
C ALA A 538 14.67 -3.45 -17.59
N GLU A 539 15.36 -2.95 -16.55
CA GLU A 539 16.51 -2.06 -16.68
C GLU A 539 17.84 -2.83 -16.85
N ARG A 540 17.82 -4.16 -16.75
CA ARG A 540 19.02 -5.00 -16.93
C ARG A 540 19.71 -4.78 -18.28
N ALA A 541 18.94 -4.35 -19.30
CA ALA A 541 19.44 -4.06 -20.63
C ALA A 541 20.54 -2.97 -20.69
N ILE A 542 20.74 -2.16 -19.65
CA ILE A 542 21.83 -1.18 -19.62
C ILE A 542 23.20 -1.80 -19.27
N LEU A 543 23.24 -2.99 -18.68
CA LEU A 543 24.49 -3.60 -18.21
C LEU A 543 25.56 -3.75 -19.30
N PRO A 544 25.24 -4.10 -20.56
CA PRO A 544 26.22 -4.11 -21.65
C PRO A 544 26.89 -2.74 -21.85
N GLN A 545 26.17 -1.63 -21.65
CA GLN A 545 26.74 -0.29 -21.78
C GLN A 545 27.71 0.04 -20.62
N LEU A 546 27.51 -0.58 -19.46
CA LEU A 546 28.38 -0.46 -18.28
C LEU A 546 29.58 -1.43 -18.32
N SER A 547 29.44 -2.53 -19.05
CA SER A 547 30.42 -3.62 -19.14
C SER A 547 31.73 -3.26 -19.87
N MET A 548 31.82 -2.06 -20.44
CA MET A 548 33.07 -1.46 -20.92
C MET A 548 34.10 -1.18 -19.81
N THR A 549 33.73 -1.43 -18.54
CA THR A 549 34.60 -1.21 -17.39
C THR A 549 34.69 -2.49 -16.55
N PRO A 550 35.89 -3.07 -16.34
CA PRO A 550 36.08 -4.37 -15.68
C PRO A 550 35.77 -4.38 -14.17
N SER A 551 35.25 -3.27 -13.64
CA SER A 551 35.08 -3.03 -12.21
C SER A 551 33.69 -3.35 -11.68
N LEU A 552 32.64 -3.31 -12.51
CA LEU A 552 31.26 -3.58 -12.09
C LEU A 552 30.93 -5.08 -12.19
N ARG A 553 30.57 -5.70 -11.08
CA ARG A 553 30.29 -7.14 -10.99
C ARG A 553 28.92 -7.39 -10.37
N GLU A 554 28.33 -8.56 -10.61
CA GLU A 554 27.11 -8.91 -9.90
C GLU A 554 27.39 -9.09 -8.39
N HIS A 555 26.48 -8.63 -7.55
CA HIS A 555 26.60 -8.83 -6.11
C HIS A 555 26.60 -10.34 -5.76
N PRO A 556 27.54 -10.85 -4.94
CA PRO A 556 27.66 -12.29 -4.68
C PRO A 556 26.53 -12.85 -3.80
N PHE A 557 25.98 -12.05 -2.89
CA PHE A 557 25.03 -12.50 -1.85
C PHE A 557 23.60 -11.96 -2.00
N LEU A 558 23.34 -11.06 -2.95
CA LEU A 558 22.05 -10.36 -3.08
C LEU A 558 21.37 -10.64 -4.42
N ARG A 559 21.65 -11.82 -5.00
CA ARG A 559 21.09 -12.25 -6.29
C ARG A 559 19.62 -12.63 -6.15
N ASP A 560 19.31 -13.41 -5.11
CA ASP A 560 17.97 -13.92 -4.85
C ASP A 560 17.35 -13.21 -3.65
N LEU A 561 17.14 -11.91 -3.80
CA LEU A 561 16.33 -11.16 -2.83
C LEU A 561 14.89 -11.71 -2.76
N GLY A 562 14.42 -12.50 -3.73
CA GLY A 562 13.09 -13.10 -3.71
C GLY A 562 12.88 -14.19 -2.65
N ASP A 563 13.94 -14.93 -2.29
CA ASP A 563 13.81 -16.10 -1.41
C ASP A 563 14.20 -15.73 0.03
N PRO A 564 13.24 -15.65 0.97
CA PRO A 564 13.54 -15.32 2.35
C PRO A 564 14.33 -16.47 3.00
N ILE A 565 15.65 -16.31 3.09
CA ILE A 565 16.47 -17.16 3.95
C ILE A 565 16.15 -16.78 5.39
N VAL A 566 15.39 -17.63 6.07
CA VAL A 566 15.00 -17.44 7.47
C VAL A 566 16.26 -17.30 8.33
N GLY A 567 16.29 -16.26 9.17
CA GLY A 567 17.43 -15.90 10.01
C GLY A 567 18.52 -15.09 9.30
N SER A 568 18.34 -14.75 8.02
CA SER A 568 19.19 -13.75 7.38
C SER A 568 18.83 -12.34 7.83
N VAL A 569 19.83 -11.47 7.92
CA VAL A 569 19.66 -10.06 8.31
C VAL A 569 18.69 -9.33 7.38
N MET A 570 18.74 -9.65 6.08
CA MET A 570 17.81 -9.08 5.10
C MET A 570 16.36 -9.47 5.40
N ASN A 571 16.13 -10.75 5.75
CA ASN A 571 14.81 -11.22 6.14
C ASN A 571 14.35 -10.59 7.46
N ASP A 572 15.24 -10.43 8.43
CA ASP A 572 14.92 -9.75 9.70
C ASP A 572 14.54 -8.28 9.48
N LEU A 573 15.26 -7.57 8.60
CA LEU A 573 14.94 -6.20 8.22
C LEU A 573 13.58 -6.10 7.51
N ARG A 574 13.26 -7.07 6.66
CA ARG A 574 11.92 -7.16 6.04
C ARG A 574 10.82 -7.40 7.06
N ILE A 575 11.02 -8.32 7.99
CA ILE A 575 10.08 -8.58 9.08
C ILE A 575 9.88 -7.32 9.93
N ARG A 576 10.97 -6.62 10.29
CA ARG A 576 10.91 -5.36 11.02
C ARG A 576 10.13 -4.29 10.25
N LEU A 577 10.38 -4.16 8.95
CA LEU A 577 9.65 -3.24 8.09
C LEU A 577 8.16 -3.54 8.10
N SER A 578 7.77 -4.78 7.85
CA SER A 578 6.38 -5.23 7.91
C SER A 578 5.75 -4.98 9.28
N SER A 579 6.48 -5.22 10.38
CA SER A 579 6.00 -4.96 11.74
C SER A 579 5.85 -3.47 12.06
N SER A 580 6.67 -2.60 11.46
CA SER A 580 6.59 -1.15 11.68
C SER A 580 5.32 -0.54 11.10
N PHE A 581 4.73 -1.18 10.08
CA PHE A 581 3.42 -0.83 9.54
C PHE A 581 2.26 -1.42 10.34
N ALA A 582 2.51 -2.43 11.19
CA ALA A 582 1.46 -3.04 12.02
C ALA A 582 1.18 -2.27 13.32
N GLY A 583 2.13 -1.44 13.79
CA GLY A 583 2.02 -0.66 15.03
C GLY A 583 1.53 0.79 14.88
N GLN A 584 1.23 1.24 13.66
CA GLN A 584 0.54 2.51 13.37
C GLN A 584 -0.93 2.23 13.04
#